data_AF-A0A1B6IYM8-F1
#
_entry.id   AF-A0A1B6IYM8-F1
#
_cell.length_a   1.000
_cell.length_b   1.000
_cell.length_c   1.000
_cell.angle_alpha   90.00
_cell.angle_beta   90.00
_cell.angle_gamma   90.00
#
_symmetry.space_group_name_H-M   'P 1'
#
loop_
_entity.id
_entity.type
_entity.pdbx_description
1 polymer ?
#
loop_
_entity_poly.entity_id
_entity_poly.type
_entity_poly.pdbx_seq_one_letter_code
_entity_poly.pdbx_strand_id
1 'polypeptide(L)'
;METITLEEQQALLRGLLEAINCPVCFKILQPLCVIQCINGHWMCKDCRVKLSLCPTCRGSFSPYNNNSSLNQVLELFPHMCKFEGCEEIVRPNDDHETWCGFRPTKCNLPICN
;
A
#
# COMPACT_ATOMS: atom_id res chain seq x y z
N MET A 1 9.46 8.63 -27.97
CA MET A 1 9.55 8.78 -26.51
C MET A 1 10.85 9.50 -26.23
N GLU A 2 10.80 10.65 -25.58
CA GLU A 2 12.01 11.32 -25.08
C GLU A 2 12.68 10.39 -24.07
N THR A 3 14.01 10.32 -24.13
CA THR A 3 14.78 9.45 -23.23
C THR A 3 15.04 10.21 -21.95
N ILE A 4 14.46 9.73 -20.85
CA ILE A 4 14.66 10.28 -19.52
C ILE A 4 16.08 9.94 -19.07
N THR A 5 16.85 10.93 -18.63
CA THR A 5 18.23 10.74 -18.13
C THR A 5 18.25 9.93 -16.84
N LEU A 6 19.40 9.33 -16.50
CA LEU A 6 19.55 8.58 -15.26
C LEU A 6 19.31 9.45 -14.01
N GLU A 7 19.72 10.72 -14.07
CA GLU A 7 19.55 11.68 -12.98
C GLU A 7 18.07 12.02 -12.77
N GLU A 8 17.32 12.20 -13.85
CA GLU A 8 15.86 12.39 -13.81
C GLU A 8 15.15 11.15 -13.28
N GLN A 9 15.56 9.93 -13.69
CA GLN A 9 15.02 8.68 -13.15
C GLN A 9 15.24 8.57 -11.63
N GLN A 10 16.44 8.93 -11.15
CA GLN A 10 16.75 8.92 -9.73
C GLN A 10 15.96 9.97 -8.95
N ALA A 11 15.79 11.17 -9.51
CA ALA A 11 14.99 12.22 -8.89
C ALA A 11 13.50 11.83 -8.81
N LEU A 12 12.97 11.23 -9.88
CA LEU A 12 11.62 10.70 -9.92
C LEU A 12 11.41 9.60 -8.88
N LEU A 13 12.33 8.64 -8.80
CA LEU A 13 12.24 7.55 -7.82
C LEU A 13 12.26 8.07 -6.38
N ARG A 14 13.10 9.06 -6.08
CA ARG A 14 13.12 9.70 -4.75
C ARG A 14 11.79 10.37 -4.42
N GLY A 15 11.26 11.18 -5.34
CA GLY A 15 9.97 11.86 -5.13
C GLY A 15 8.81 10.87 -4.98
N LEU A 16 8.85 9.75 -5.72
CA LEU A 16 7.86 8.68 -5.58
C LEU A 16 7.96 8.00 -4.20
N LEU A 17 9.16 7.65 -3.75
CA LEU A 17 9.38 7.06 -2.43
C LEU A 17 8.90 7.99 -1.30
N GLU A 18 9.14 9.28 -1.41
CA GLU A 18 8.63 10.28 -0.47
C GLU A 18 7.09 10.34 -0.46
N ALA A 19 6.46 10.31 -1.64
CA ALA A 19 5.01 10.37 -1.77
C ALA A 19 4.28 9.14 -1.22
N ILE A 20 4.91 7.96 -1.29
CA ILE A 20 4.33 6.70 -0.79
C ILE A 20 4.73 6.34 0.64
N ASN A 21 5.47 7.21 1.34
CA ASN A 21 5.79 7.01 2.73
C ASN A 21 4.70 7.59 3.64
N CYS A 22 4.38 6.87 4.72
CA CYS A 22 3.46 7.40 5.72
C CYS A 22 4.08 8.63 6.41
N PRO A 23 3.36 9.77 6.50
CA PRO A 23 3.90 11.00 7.09
C PRO A 23 4.12 10.94 8.61
N VAL A 24 3.73 9.84 9.25
CA VAL A 24 3.81 9.66 10.71
C VAL A 24 4.94 8.71 11.08
N CYS A 25 4.99 7.52 10.49
CA CYS A 25 5.99 6.51 10.81
C CYS A 25 7.12 6.38 9.78
N PHE A 26 7.04 7.10 8.65
CA PHE A 26 8.01 7.12 7.56
C PHE A 26 8.28 5.75 6.92
N LYS A 27 7.41 4.76 7.16
CA LYS A 27 7.42 3.47 6.46
C LYS A 27 6.67 3.59 5.13
N ILE A 28 7.11 2.81 4.14
CA ILE A 28 6.41 2.64 2.87
C ILE A 28 5.00 2.11 3.16
N LEU A 29 4.00 2.76 2.56
CA LEU A 29 2.61 2.35 2.63
C LEU A 29 2.45 0.94 2.07
N GLN A 30 1.62 0.13 2.72
CA GLN A 30 1.37 -1.24 2.30
C GLN A 30 0.10 -1.31 1.46
N PRO A 31 0.08 -2.09 0.37
CA PRO A 31 -1.14 -2.33 -0.41
C PRO A 31 -2.29 -2.74 0.50
N LEU A 32 -3.51 -2.30 0.19
CA LEU A 32 -4.76 -2.58 0.94
C LEU A 32 -4.82 -2.02 2.37
N CYS A 33 -3.70 -1.51 2.91
CA CYS A 33 -3.56 -1.01 4.27
C CYS A 33 -3.31 0.50 4.32
N VAL A 34 -3.87 1.23 3.36
CA VAL A 34 -3.78 2.70 3.24
C VAL A 34 -5.09 3.39 3.55
N ILE A 35 -5.00 4.50 4.26
CA ILE A 35 -6.09 5.44 4.52
C ILE A 35 -5.81 6.74 3.78
N GLN A 36 -6.84 7.29 3.14
CA GLN A 36 -6.79 8.56 2.43
C GLN A 36 -7.64 9.61 3.15
N CYS A 37 -7.16 10.85 3.24
CA CYS A 37 -8.01 11.96 3.66
C CYS A 37 -8.83 12.53 2.49
N ILE A 38 -9.84 13.36 2.77
CA ILE A 38 -10.68 13.98 1.72
C ILE A 38 -9.91 14.85 0.71
N ASN A 39 -8.67 15.24 1.05
CA ASN A 39 -7.78 16.02 0.18
C ASN A 39 -6.70 15.17 -0.49
N GLY A 40 -6.75 13.84 -0.38
CA GLY A 40 -5.87 12.94 -1.14
C GLY A 40 -4.59 12.47 -0.45
N HIS A 41 -4.24 12.95 0.75
CA HIS A 41 -3.04 12.48 1.47
C HIS A 41 -3.22 11.07 2.06
N TRP A 42 -2.16 10.27 1.99
CA TRP A 42 -2.15 8.87 2.40
C TRP A 42 -1.43 8.61 3.73
N MET A 43 -1.84 7.56 4.45
CA MET A 43 -1.17 7.05 5.65
C MET A 43 -1.50 5.59 5.91
N CYS A 44 -0.70 4.90 6.72
CA CYS A 44 -1.02 3.53 7.12
C CYS A 44 -2.16 3.50 8.16
N LYS A 45 -2.91 2.40 8.17
CA LYS A 45 -4.00 2.15 9.13
C LYS A 45 -3.55 2.30 10.59
N ASP A 46 -2.37 1.79 10.94
CA ASP A 46 -1.83 1.83 12.31
C ASP A 46 -1.54 3.23 12.83
N CYS A 47 -1.18 4.16 11.93
CA CYS A 47 -1.00 5.56 12.29
C CYS A 47 -2.35 6.29 12.33
N ARG A 48 -3.29 5.95 11.43
CA ARG A 48 -4.63 6.55 11.40
C ARG A 48 -5.37 6.37 12.71
N VAL A 49 -5.30 5.20 13.37
CA VAL A 49 -6.07 4.93 14.60
C VAL A 49 -5.77 5.91 15.74
N LYS A 50 -4.59 6.56 15.72
CA LYS A 50 -4.14 7.52 16.74
C LYS A 50 -4.52 8.97 16.43
N LEU A 51 -5.13 9.22 15.27
CA LEU A 51 -5.42 10.56 14.78
C LEU A 51 -6.93 10.74 14.61
N SER A 52 -7.42 11.97 14.53
CA SER A 52 -8.80 12.27 14.12
C SER A 52 -8.85 13.00 12.78
N LEU A 53 -7.77 13.74 12.47
CA LEU A 53 -7.60 14.52 11.26
C LEU A 53 -6.27 14.19 10.58
N CYS A 54 -6.18 14.46 9.28
CA CYS A 54 -4.95 14.32 8.52
C CYS A 54 -3.83 15.20 9.12
N PRO A 55 -2.62 14.65 9.39
CA PRO A 55 -1.53 15.44 9.95
C PRO A 55 -0.97 16.45 8.95
N THR A 56 -1.12 16.19 7.65
CA THR A 56 -0.61 17.05 6.56
C THR A 56 -1.51 18.25 6.31
N CYS A 57 -2.83 18.04 6.21
CA CYS A 57 -3.77 19.09 5.77
C CYS A 57 -4.95 19.32 6.72
N ARG A 58 -5.02 18.63 7.86
CA ARG A 58 -6.11 18.68 8.84
C ARG A 58 -7.50 18.30 8.31
N GLY A 59 -7.58 17.75 7.10
CA GLY A 59 -8.83 17.26 6.51
C GLY A 59 -9.29 15.97 7.20
N SER A 60 -10.61 15.75 7.20
CA SER A 60 -11.22 14.50 7.66
C SER A 60 -10.76 13.32 6.81
N PHE A 61 -10.83 12.12 7.38
CA PHE A 61 -10.52 10.90 6.66
C PHE A 61 -11.70 10.42 5.83
N SER A 62 -11.43 9.93 4.63
CA SER A 62 -12.46 9.35 3.77
C SER A 62 -13.02 8.07 4.42
N PRO A 63 -14.35 7.90 4.47
CA PRO A 63 -14.95 6.64 4.88
C PRO A 63 -14.72 5.52 3.83
N TYR A 64 -14.39 5.90 2.60
CA TYR A 64 -14.04 5.00 1.52
C TYR A 64 -12.51 4.91 1.40
N ASN A 65 -11.96 3.70 1.51
CA ASN A 65 -10.51 3.43 1.50
C ASN A 65 -10.09 2.53 0.33
N ASN A 66 -10.84 2.53 -0.77
CA ASN A 66 -10.58 1.75 -1.97
C ASN A 66 -9.58 2.45 -2.91
N ASN A 67 -8.31 2.50 -2.51
CA ASN A 67 -7.26 3.16 -3.29
C ASN A 67 -6.64 2.23 -4.35
N SER A 68 -7.42 1.78 -5.34
CA SER A 68 -6.97 0.79 -6.34
C SER A 68 -5.75 1.26 -7.16
N SER A 69 -5.71 2.53 -7.58
CA SER A 69 -4.58 3.09 -8.32
C SER A 69 -3.32 3.18 -7.45
N LEU A 70 -3.46 3.53 -6.18
CA LEU A 70 -2.32 3.56 -5.25
C LEU A 70 -1.82 2.14 -4.97
N ASN A 71 -2.71 1.17 -4.74
CA ASN A 71 -2.32 -0.21 -4.49
C ASN A 71 -1.47 -0.75 -5.65
N GLN A 72 -1.85 -0.50 -6.90
CA GLN A 72 -1.06 -0.87 -8.08
C GLN A 72 0.35 -0.26 -8.05
N VAL A 73 0.49 1.00 -7.62
CA VAL A 73 1.80 1.65 -7.48
C VAL A 73 2.61 1.03 -6.34
N LEU A 74 1.98 0.75 -5.19
CA LEU A 74 2.64 0.15 -4.02
C LEU A 74 3.10 -1.28 -4.31
N GLU A 75 2.38 -2.02 -5.14
CA GLU A 75 2.73 -3.37 -5.60
C GLU A 75 4.01 -3.38 -6.48
N LEU A 76 4.44 -2.23 -7.01
CA LEU A 76 5.72 -2.10 -7.71
C LEU A 76 6.93 -2.07 -6.76
N PHE A 77 6.70 -1.95 -5.46
CA PHE A 77 7.74 -1.93 -4.43
C PHE A 77 7.69 -3.20 -3.57
N PRO A 78 8.78 -3.55 -2.87
CA PRO A 78 8.72 -4.61 -1.87
C PRO A 78 7.65 -4.31 -0.81
N HIS A 79 6.71 -5.25 -0.62
CA HIS A 79 5.55 -5.09 0.26
C HIS A 79 5.25 -6.38 1.01
N MET A 80 4.47 -6.29 2.09
CA MET A 80 3.98 -7.48 2.80
C MET A 80 2.93 -8.22 1.97
N CYS A 81 2.95 -9.55 2.04
CA CYS A 81 1.93 -10.39 1.42
C CYS A 81 0.51 -9.94 1.79
N LYS A 82 -0.40 -9.91 0.80
CA LYS A 82 -1.78 -9.46 1.00
C LYS A 82 -2.67 -10.40 1.82
N PHE A 83 -2.23 -11.62 2.08
CA PHE A 83 -3.03 -12.61 2.81
C PHE A 83 -2.79 -12.51 4.32
N GLU A 84 -3.88 -12.44 5.08
CA GLU A 84 -3.81 -12.38 6.54
C GLU A 84 -3.05 -13.58 7.12
N GLY A 85 -2.15 -13.30 8.07
CA GLY A 85 -1.29 -14.29 8.72
C GLY A 85 0.03 -14.55 8.01
N CYS A 86 0.21 -14.08 6.77
CA CYS A 86 1.51 -14.14 6.10
C CYS A 86 2.36 -12.91 6.40
N GLU A 87 3.58 -13.11 6.89
CA GLU A 87 4.54 -12.03 7.21
C GLU A 87 5.68 -11.91 6.17
N GLU A 88 5.58 -12.64 5.06
CA GLU A 88 6.59 -12.63 4.00
C GLU A 88 6.57 -11.31 3.20
N ILE A 89 7.76 -10.87 2.78
CA ILE A 89 7.93 -9.69 1.92
C ILE A 89 7.96 -10.15 0.45
N VAL A 90 6.94 -9.74 -0.29
CA VAL A 90 6.80 -9.92 -1.73
C VAL A 90 7.66 -8.87 -2.43
N ARG A 91 8.52 -9.32 -3.34
CA ARG A 91 9.34 -8.43 -4.20
C ARG A 91 8.71 -8.28 -5.59
N PRO A 92 9.09 -7.25 -6.37
CA PRO A 92 8.67 -7.16 -7.76
C PRO A 92 9.01 -8.45 -8.54
N ASN A 93 8.04 -8.97 -9.29
CA ASN A 93 8.11 -10.24 -10.03
C ASN A 93 8.21 -11.52 -9.17
N ASP A 94 7.92 -11.45 -7.88
CA ASP A 94 7.77 -12.62 -7.01
C ASP A 94 6.40 -13.28 -7.23
N ASP A 95 6.33 -14.61 -7.27
CA ASP A 95 5.10 -15.37 -7.41
C ASP A 95 4.52 -15.86 -6.07
N HIS A 96 5.09 -15.42 -4.94
CA HIS A 96 4.66 -15.78 -3.59
C HIS A 96 3.15 -15.72 -3.40
N GLU A 97 2.48 -14.64 -3.81
CA GLU A 97 1.03 -14.51 -3.60
C GLU A 97 0.19 -15.48 -4.46
N THR A 98 0.79 -16.10 -5.48
CA THR A 98 0.14 -17.19 -6.23
C THR A 98 0.12 -18.48 -5.42
N TRP A 99 1.18 -18.73 -4.65
CA TRP A 99 1.44 -19.99 -3.94
C TRP A 99 1.45 -19.86 -2.40
N CYS A 100 1.04 -18.72 -1.87
CA CYS A 100 1.06 -18.44 -0.45
C CYS A 100 0.18 -19.45 0.32
N GLY A 101 0.73 -20.07 1.37
CA GLY A 101 -0.02 -21.00 2.22
C GLY A 101 -1.18 -20.36 2.99
N PHE A 102 -1.15 -19.04 3.18
CA PHE A 102 -2.23 -18.27 3.80
C PHE A 102 -3.31 -17.84 2.80
N ARG A 103 -3.13 -18.11 1.50
CA ARG A 103 -4.11 -17.80 0.48
C ARG A 103 -5.42 -18.55 0.77
N PRO A 104 -6.57 -17.85 0.95
CA PRO A 104 -7.83 -18.52 1.20
C PRO A 104 -8.20 -19.45 0.04
N THR A 105 -8.49 -20.71 0.35
CA THR A 105 -9.01 -21.66 -0.63
C THR A 105 -10.53 -21.73 -0.52
N LYS A 106 -11.23 -21.66 -1.66
CA LYS A 106 -12.68 -21.87 -1.67
C LYS A 106 -12.98 -23.31 -1.25
N CYS A 107 -13.57 -23.46 -0.07
CA CYS A 107 -14.06 -24.76 0.37
C CYS A 107 -15.22 -25.19 -0.53
N ASN A 108 -15.12 -26.36 -1.15
CA ASN A 108 -16.19 -26.92 -1.99
C ASN A 108 -17.22 -27.73 -1.19
N LEU A 109 -17.06 -27.80 0.14
CA LEU A 109 -18.06 -28.41 1.00
C LEU A 109 -19.21 -27.43 1.23
N PRO A 110 -20.47 -27.88 1.12
CA PRO A 110 -21.65 -27.01 1.22
C PRO A 110 -21.90 -26.41 2.61
N ILE A 111 -21.10 -26.75 3.63
CA ILE A 111 -21.35 -26.39 5.04
C ILE A 111 -20.14 -25.71 5.71
N CYS A 112 -19.13 -25.32 4.94
CA CYS A 112 -17.99 -24.61 5.50
C CYS A 112 -18.23 -23.09 5.41
N ASN A 113 -18.55 -22.48 6.56
CA ASN A 113 -18.41 -21.04 6.77
C ASN A 113 -17.02 -20.77 7.36
#